data_AF-A0A531B5B2-F1
#
_entry.id   AF-A0A531B5B2-F1
#
_cell.length_a   1.000
_cell.length_b   1.000
_cell.length_c   1.000
_cell.angle_alpha   90.00
_cell.angle_beta   90.00
_cell.angle_gamma   90.00
#
_symmetry.space_group_name_H-M   'P 1'
#
loop_
_entity.id
_entity.type
_entity.pdbx_description
1 polymer ?
#
loop_
_entity_poly.entity_id
_entity_poly.type
_entity_poly.pdbx_seq_one_letter_code
_entity_poly.pdbx_strand_id
1 'polypeptide(L)'
;MLLGLGLVLFFILLALGTWQLQRLYWKEGLLQTIDRRTHSAPVPLAEVEKRFAASGDVDYTPVTASGTFLHQGERHFFATWEGQSGFDVFTPLHLEDGRFVLINRGFVPYDLKDAAKRPQSHG
;
A
#
# COMPACT_ATOMS: atom_id res chain seq x y z
N MET A 1 10.70 50.17 5.51
CA MET A 1 10.70 48.99 4.61
C MET A 1 11.21 47.72 5.29
N LEU A 2 12.41 47.69 5.90
CA LEU A 2 12.98 46.48 6.51
C LEU A 2 12.14 45.83 7.63
N LEU A 3 11.57 46.64 8.53
CA LEU A 3 10.67 46.16 9.61
C LEU A 3 9.39 45.51 9.07
N GLY A 4 8.80 46.08 8.02
CA GLY A 4 7.61 45.52 7.38
C GLY A 4 7.89 44.17 6.70
N LEU A 5 9.03 44.05 5.99
CA LEU A 5 9.47 42.80 5.39
C LEU A 5 9.78 41.74 6.46
N GLY A 6 10.43 42.13 7.56
CA GLY A 6 10.73 41.26 8.68
C GLY A 6 9.47 40.68 9.33
N LEU A 7 8.43 41.50 9.53
CA LEU A 7 7.14 41.05 10.06
C LEU A 7 6.44 40.08 9.11
N VAL A 8 6.43 40.36 7.81
CA VAL A 8 5.84 39.45 6.81
C VAL A 8 6.55 38.10 6.83
N LEU A 9 7.88 38.09 6.84
CA LEU A 9 8.66 36.85 6.92
C LEU A 9 8.38 36.09 8.23
N PHE A 10 8.29 36.80 9.35
CA PHE A 10 7.96 36.20 10.64
C PHE A 10 6.60 35.48 10.62
N PHE A 11 5.55 36.11 10.07
CA PHE A 11 4.24 35.46 9.96
C PHE A 11 4.24 34.25 9.02
N ILE A 12 5.01 34.30 7.92
CA ILE A 12 5.20 33.15 7.03
C ILE A 12 5.85 31.99 7.79
N LEU A 13 6.91 32.27 8.55
CA LEU A 13 7.60 31.24 9.35
C LEU A 13 6.69 30.63 10.41
N LEU A 14 5.86 31.43 11.09
CA LEU A 14 4.87 30.91 12.03
C LEU A 14 3.84 30.02 11.33
N ALA A 15 3.29 30.44 10.19
CA ALA A 15 2.33 29.66 9.43
C ALA A 15 2.94 28.32 8.94
N LEU A 16 4.19 28.35 8.46
CA LEU A 16 4.92 27.14 8.06
C LEU A 16 5.18 26.22 9.25
N GLY A 17 5.58 26.77 10.40
CA GLY A 17 5.79 25.98 11.62
C GLY A 17 4.51 25.30 12.11
N THR A 18 3.38 26.01 12.10
CA THR A 18 2.06 25.43 12.43
C THR A 18 1.68 24.33 11.43
N TRP A 19 1.89 24.55 10.14
CA TRP A 19 1.61 23.53 9.13
C TRP A 19 2.47 22.28 9.31
N GLN A 20 3.76 22.44 9.63
CA GLN A 20 4.65 21.31 9.91
C GLN A 20 4.15 20.47 11.09
N LEU A 21 3.69 21.12 12.18
CA LEU A 21 3.13 20.41 13.34
C LEU A 21 1.82 19.69 12.99
N GLN A 22 0.92 20.32 12.25
CA GLN A 22 -0.32 19.68 11.79
C GLN A 22 -0.01 18.48 10.88
N ARG A 23 0.97 18.63 9.98
CA ARG A 23 1.42 17.56 9.09
C ARG A 23 2.03 16.39 9.87
N LEU A 24 2.76 16.66 10.95
CA LEU A 24 3.29 15.64 11.85
C LEU A 24 2.14 14.85 12.48
N TYR A 25 1.19 15.53 13.13
CA TYR A 25 0.06 14.85 13.78
C TYR A 25 -0.78 14.03 12.80
N TRP A 26 -1.02 14.54 11.59
CA TRP A 26 -1.69 13.77 10.55
C TRP A 26 -0.92 12.50 10.18
N LYS A 27 0.41 12.59 10.01
CA LYS A 27 1.26 11.42 9.73
C LYS A 27 1.26 10.42 10.88
N GLU A 28 1.35 10.89 12.12
CA GLU A 28 1.31 10.02 13.30
C GLU A 28 -0.03 9.28 13.42
N GLY A 29 -1.15 9.97 13.18
CA GLY A 29 -2.47 9.34 13.16
C GLY A 29 -2.62 8.29 12.05
N LEU A 30 -2.01 8.53 10.88
CA LEU A 30 -1.95 7.53 9.80
C LEU A 30 -1.12 6.32 10.20
N LEU A 31 0.07 6.52 10.76
CA LEU A 31 0.93 5.44 11.24
C LEU A 31 0.26 4.60 12.32
N GLN A 32 -0.40 5.23 13.29
CA GLN A 32 -1.18 4.52 14.31
C GLN A 32 -2.32 3.71 13.71
N THR A 33 -2.97 4.23 12.66
CA THR A 33 -4.04 3.50 11.96
C THR A 33 -3.49 2.28 11.23
N ILE A 34 -2.38 2.44 10.51
CA ILE A 34 -1.68 1.34 9.82
C ILE A 34 -1.27 0.28 10.84
N ASP A 35 -0.55 0.68 11.89
CA ASP A 35 -0.05 -0.21 12.93
C ASP A 35 -1.17 -1.02 13.58
N ARG A 36 -2.25 -0.35 13.99
CA ARG A 36 -3.43 -1.01 14.57
C ARG A 36 -4.08 -1.99 13.62
N ARG A 37 -4.22 -1.64 12.33
CA ARG A 37 -4.89 -2.52 11.35
C ARG A 37 -4.00 -3.69 10.98
N THR A 38 -2.73 -3.46 10.68
CA THR A 38 -1.80 -4.52 10.27
C THR A 38 -1.61 -5.60 11.36
N HIS A 39 -1.69 -5.23 12.63
CA HIS A 39 -1.63 -6.17 13.76
C HIS A 39 -3.00 -6.77 14.17
N SER A 40 -4.08 -6.40 13.49
CA SER A 40 -5.40 -6.97 13.79
C SER A 40 -5.55 -8.40 13.24
N ALA A 41 -6.46 -9.17 13.82
CA ALA A 41 -6.75 -10.50 13.31
C ALA A 41 -7.28 -10.43 11.87
N PRO A 42 -6.81 -11.30 10.96
CA PRO A 42 -7.34 -11.37 9.60
C PRO A 42 -8.84 -11.63 9.58
N VAL A 43 -9.55 -10.87 8.75
CA VAL A 43 -11.00 -11.01 8.55
C VAL A 43 -11.30 -11.59 7.16
N PRO A 44 -12.44 -12.28 6.97
CA PRO A 44 -12.81 -12.78 5.65
C PRO A 44 -12.99 -11.64 4.63
N LEU A 45 -12.61 -11.89 3.37
CA LEU A 45 -12.74 -10.90 2.29
C LEU A 45 -14.15 -10.28 2.19
N ALA A 46 -15.20 -11.09 2.31
CA ALA A 46 -16.58 -10.62 2.24
C ALA A 46 -16.93 -9.59 3.34
N GLU A 47 -16.27 -9.64 4.50
CA GLU A 47 -16.46 -8.65 5.55
C GLU A 47 -15.77 -7.33 5.21
N VAL A 48 -14.56 -7.41 4.64
CA VAL A 48 -13.81 -6.24 4.18
C VAL A 48 -14.56 -5.51 3.07
N GLU A 49 -15.15 -6.23 2.12
CA GLU A 49 -15.96 -5.64 1.05
C GLU A 49 -17.16 -4.87 1.58
N LYS A 50 -17.83 -5.41 2.61
CA LYS A 50 -18.93 -4.70 3.30
C LYS A 50 -18.44 -3.43 3.99
N ARG A 51 -17.29 -3.49 4.67
CA ARG A 51 -16.68 -2.30 5.32
C ARG A 51 -16.31 -1.25 4.28
N PHE A 52 -15.71 -1.67 3.16
CA PHE A 52 -15.36 -0.78 2.06
C PHE A 52 -16.58 -0.10 1.44
N ALA A 53 -17.68 -0.83 1.24
CA ALA A 53 -18.92 -0.24 0.76
C ALA A 53 -19.51 0.83 1.71
N ALA A 54 -19.22 0.74 3.02
CA ALA A 54 -19.71 1.67 4.02
C ALA A 54 -18.81 2.89 4.24
N SER A 55 -17.48 2.70 4.31
CA SER A 55 -16.52 3.77 4.65
C SER A 55 -15.58 4.17 3.52
N GLY A 56 -15.39 3.31 2.52
CA GLY A 56 -14.36 3.45 1.49
C GLY A 56 -12.93 3.23 1.98
N ASP A 57 -12.72 2.94 3.26
CA ASP A 57 -11.38 2.84 3.88
C ASP A 57 -11.20 1.49 4.55
N VAL A 58 -10.42 0.64 3.89
CA VAL A 58 -10.02 -0.70 4.36
C VAL A 58 -8.52 -0.92 4.23
N ASP A 59 -7.76 0.13 3.95
CA ASP A 59 -6.32 0.04 3.72
C ASP A 59 -5.63 -0.58 4.94
N TYR A 60 -4.61 -1.40 4.66
CA TYR A 60 -3.79 -2.08 5.67
C TYR A 60 -4.56 -3.08 6.56
N THR A 61 -5.76 -3.50 6.16
CA THR A 61 -6.54 -4.52 6.87
C THR A 61 -6.09 -5.93 6.44
N PRO A 62 -5.67 -6.80 7.37
CA PRO A 62 -5.36 -8.19 7.07
C PRO A 62 -6.61 -8.96 6.63
N VAL A 63 -6.51 -9.70 5.54
CA VAL A 63 -7.64 -10.39 4.91
C VAL A 63 -7.31 -11.86 4.68
N THR A 64 -8.28 -12.73 4.96
CA THR A 64 -8.24 -14.14 4.56
C THR A 64 -9.10 -14.33 3.30
N ALA A 65 -8.50 -14.90 2.26
CA ALA A 65 -9.16 -15.31 1.03
C ALA A 65 -8.63 -16.67 0.59
N SER A 66 -9.51 -17.49 0.00
CA SER A 66 -9.19 -18.81 -0.55
C SER A 66 -9.57 -18.86 -2.01
N GLY A 67 -8.75 -19.54 -2.81
CA GLY A 67 -8.95 -19.62 -4.26
C GLY A 67 -7.80 -20.32 -4.94
N THR A 68 -7.78 -20.26 -6.28
CA THR A 68 -6.70 -20.81 -7.11
C THR A 68 -5.94 -19.69 -7.82
N PHE A 69 -4.62 -19.67 -7.70
CA PHE A 69 -3.80 -18.72 -8.45
C PHE A 69 -3.79 -19.04 -9.94
N LEU A 70 -4.05 -18.03 -10.76
CA LEU A 70 -3.97 -18.12 -12.22
C LEU A 70 -2.64 -17.55 -12.72
N HIS A 71 -1.59 -18.37 -12.65
CA HIS A 71 -0.24 -17.96 -13.07
C HIS A 71 -0.14 -17.53 -14.53
N GLN A 72 -1.02 -18.03 -15.41
CA GLN A 72 -1.08 -17.57 -16.81
C GLN A 72 -1.51 -16.10 -16.94
N GLY A 73 -2.22 -15.57 -15.95
CA GLY A 73 -2.66 -14.18 -15.87
C GLY A 73 -1.69 -13.26 -15.14
N GLU A 74 -0.49 -13.73 -14.79
CA GLU A 74 0.52 -12.95 -14.07
C GLU A 74 0.93 -11.69 -14.86
N ARG A 75 1.00 -10.56 -14.15
CA ARG A 75 1.41 -9.26 -14.69
C ARG A 75 2.61 -8.72 -13.91
N HIS A 76 3.52 -8.10 -14.65
CA HIS A 76 4.73 -7.50 -14.10
C HIS A 76 4.64 -5.99 -14.28
N PHE A 77 4.71 -5.26 -13.16
CA PHE A 77 4.71 -3.80 -13.17
C PHE A 77 6.11 -3.32 -12.78
N PHE A 78 6.72 -2.49 -13.62
CA PHE A 78 8.07 -2.03 -13.37
C PHE A 78 8.14 -1.24 -12.06
N ALA A 79 9.08 -1.62 -11.20
CA ALA A 79 9.24 -1.08 -9.87
C ALA A 79 10.73 -0.93 -9.53
N THR A 80 11.02 -0.12 -8.51
CA THR A 80 12.35 -0.03 -7.92
C THR A 80 12.25 -0.35 -6.45
N TRP A 81 13.02 -1.34 -6.00
CA TRP A 81 13.09 -1.75 -4.60
C TRP A 81 14.56 -1.69 -4.14
N GLU A 82 14.83 -0.97 -3.05
CA GLU A 82 16.19 -0.81 -2.48
C GLU A 82 17.27 -0.40 -3.51
N GLY A 83 16.90 0.43 -4.49
CA GLY A 83 17.81 0.91 -5.54
C GLY A 83 18.02 -0.07 -6.70
N GLN A 84 17.41 -1.26 -6.68
CA GLN A 84 17.41 -2.21 -7.78
C GLN A 84 16.15 -2.06 -8.65
N SER A 85 16.33 -2.07 -9.96
CA SER A 85 15.22 -2.14 -10.92
C SER A 85 14.68 -3.57 -11.02
N GLY A 86 13.37 -3.70 -11.09
CA GLY A 86 12.71 -4.99 -11.21
C GLY A 86 11.21 -4.82 -11.43
N PHE A 87 10.43 -5.76 -10.92
CA PHE A 87 8.99 -5.80 -11.13
C PHE A 87 8.24 -6.20 -9.87
N ASP A 88 7.13 -5.53 -9.58
CA ASP A 88 6.10 -6.08 -8.71
C ASP A 88 5.28 -7.10 -9.51
N VAL A 89 5.17 -8.31 -8.94
CA VAL A 89 4.45 -9.42 -9.55
C VAL A 89 3.03 -9.45 -9.03
N PHE A 90 2.06 -9.27 -9.90
CA PHE A 90 0.64 -9.40 -9.58
C PHE A 90 0.07 -10.67 -10.21
N THR A 91 -0.48 -11.54 -9.37
CA THR A 91 -1.12 -12.79 -9.82
C THR A 91 -2.60 -12.77 -9.42
N PRO A 92 -3.52 -12.99 -10.38
CA PRO A 92 -4.94 -13.14 -10.05
C PRO A 92 -5.17 -14.41 -9.21
N LEU A 93 -5.90 -14.25 -8.11
CA LEU A 93 -6.49 -15.32 -7.33
C LEU A 93 -7.95 -15.48 -7.76
N HIS A 94 -8.28 -16.61 -8.37
CA HIS A 94 -9.66 -16.97 -8.72
C HIS A 94 -10.38 -17.52 -7.49
N LEU A 95 -11.41 -16.82 -7.05
CA LEU A 95 -12.24 -17.20 -5.91
C LEU A 95 -13.27 -18.26 -6.33
N GLU A 96 -13.82 -18.99 -5.35
CA GLU A 96 -14.86 -20.01 -5.60
C GLU A 96 -16.15 -19.43 -6.20
N ASP A 97 -16.43 -18.15 -5.97
CA ASP A 97 -17.61 -17.44 -6.49
C ASP A 97 -17.40 -16.87 -7.90
N GLY A 98 -16.30 -17.20 -8.57
CA GLY A 98 -15.99 -16.77 -9.94
C GLY A 98 -15.35 -15.38 -10.04
N ARG A 99 -15.15 -14.68 -8.93
CA ARG A 99 -14.47 -13.38 -8.91
C ARG A 99 -12.95 -13.54 -8.89
N PHE A 100 -12.26 -12.45 -9.19
CA PHE A 100 -10.80 -12.38 -9.17
C PHE A 100 -10.32 -11.33 -8.18
N VAL A 101 -9.31 -11.67 -7.40
CA VAL A 101 -8.57 -10.72 -6.56
C VAL A 101 -7.13 -10.65 -7.08
N LEU A 102 -6.64 -9.45 -7.38
CA LEU A 102 -5.24 -9.28 -7.73
C LEU A 102 -4.39 -9.27 -6.46
N ILE A 103 -3.48 -10.23 -6.37
CA ILE A 103 -2.55 -10.35 -5.24
C ILE A 103 -1.18 -9.86 -5.69
N ASN A 104 -0.65 -8.84 -5.02
CA ASN A 104 0.76 -8.49 -5.13
C ASN A 104 1.58 -9.57 -4.40
N ARG A 105 2.38 -10.32 -5.15
CA ARG A 105 3.23 -11.42 -4.68
C ARG A 105 4.65 -10.96 -4.33
N GLY A 106 4.92 -9.66 -4.45
CA GLY A 106 6.18 -9.03 -4.10
C GLY A 106 7.04 -8.66 -5.31
N PHE A 107 8.19 -8.07 -4.99
CA PHE A 107 9.17 -7.60 -5.94
C PHE A 107 10.09 -8.72 -6.42
N VAL A 108 10.43 -8.71 -7.71
CA VAL A 108 11.45 -9.58 -8.31
C VAL A 108 12.47 -8.73 -9.09
N PRO A 109 13.78 -8.98 -8.93
CA PRO A 109 14.82 -8.35 -9.74
C PRO A 109 14.62 -8.61 -11.23
N TYR A 110 15.13 -7.71 -12.08
CA TYR A 110 14.94 -7.76 -13.54
C TYR A 110 15.28 -9.13 -14.17
N ASP A 111 16.39 -9.75 -13.74
CA ASP A 111 16.87 -11.03 -14.26
C ASP A 111 16.00 -12.24 -13.86
N LEU A 112 15.17 -12.07 -12.82
CA LEU A 112 14.26 -13.07 -12.26
C LEU A 112 12.79 -12.84 -12.67
N LYS A 113 12.56 -12.03 -13.70
CA LYS A 113 11.22 -11.81 -14.26
C LYS A 113 10.52 -13.13 -14.60
N ASP A 114 11.22 -14.06 -15.25
CA ASP A 114 10.64 -15.35 -15.63
C ASP A 114 10.31 -16.19 -14.39
N ALA A 115 9.04 -16.59 -14.24
CA ALA A 115 8.59 -17.42 -13.13
C ALA A 115 9.36 -18.75 -13.01
N ALA A 116 9.80 -19.33 -14.13
CA ALA A 116 10.62 -20.54 -14.16
C ALA A 116 11.98 -20.39 -13.43
N LYS A 117 12.48 -19.16 -13.28
CA LYS A 117 13.71 -18.85 -12.55
C LYS A 117 13.45 -18.57 -11.06
N ARG A 118 12.19 -18.64 -10.60
CA ARG A 118 11.74 -18.37 -9.24
C ARG A 118 11.20 -19.66 -8.57
N PRO A 119 12.06 -20.60 -8.14
CA PRO A 119 11.62 -21.87 -7.56
C PRO A 119 10.78 -21.70 -6.28
N GLN A 120 10.90 -20.56 -5.59
CA GLN A 120 10.19 -20.26 -4.33
C GLN A 120 8.78 -19.66 -4.52
N SER A 121 8.29 -19.45 -5.75
CA SER A 121 6.97 -18.81 -5.96
C SER A 121 5.77 -19.77 -5.95
N HIS A 122 5.96 -21.06 -5.64
CA HIS A 122 4.89 -22.07 -5.62
C HIS A 122 4.14 -22.02 -4.28
N GLY A 123 2.97 -21.39 -4.27
CA GLY A 123 2.03 -21.35 -3.15
C GLY A 123 0.81 -20.53 -3.52
#